data_AF-A0A9P6PA36-F1
#
_entry.id   AF-A0A9P6PA36-F1
#
_cell.length_a   1.000
_cell.length_b   1.000
_cell.length_c   1.000
_cell.angle_alpha   90.00
_cell.angle_beta   90.00
_cell.angle_gamma   90.00
#
_symmetry.space_group_name_H-M   'P 1'
#
loop_
_entity.id
_entity.type
_entity.pdbx_description
1 polymer ?
#
loop_
_entity_poly.entity_id
_entity_poly.type
_entity_poly.pdbx_seq_one_letter_code
_entity_poly.pdbx_strand_id
1 'polypeptide(L)'
;MTKKALVFIADGTEEIEFTCSTDILGRAGIDVTSVGVQLANQNYAVCRQALKVIPDAIFEKQKWDAADYDAVVIPGGLVGAETLAANTDVQKLVREFYSQNKIVAFLCAGPLVAKSSGIPERHTVTSHPSVRDQLASVYKYSEERVVVNDNVITSRGPGTAVLFALTIAEQLLGDKKPFVKQQKNKAYFKRYQVKYRRRREGKTDYYARKRLVVQAKNKYNSPKYRLVVRFTNKDIVCQIVYAKIQGDFVLSAAYSHELPRYGVKGGLTNWAAAYATGLLLARRTLAKLGLADKYEGVSEPDGTLQMTEPLEDGPRPFKAFLDVGLARTSTGARVFGAMKGASDGGIFVPHSGNRFPGFDIETKTNDDELLRNYIYGVHVAEYMEYLEEEDEERYKKQFATFLKNGITSDKVEDMYTEAHEAIRADPSAKPTAKKGKEVKPYRRAQRLNKKQRDNKVAQKKAAFDKQMADQE
;
A
#
# COMPACT_ATOMS: atom_id res chain seq x y z
N MET A 1 -18.52 30.35 23.72
CA MET A 1 -19.68 31.05 23.11
C MET A 1 -20.05 30.33 21.82
N THR A 2 -21.34 30.25 21.51
CA THR A 2 -21.84 29.74 20.23
C THR A 2 -21.32 30.65 19.11
N LYS A 3 -20.77 30.05 18.05
CA LYS A 3 -20.29 30.81 16.89
C LYS A 3 -21.47 31.33 16.09
N LYS A 4 -21.36 32.52 15.51
CA LYS A 4 -22.43 33.18 14.74
C LYS A 4 -22.04 33.41 13.28
N ALA A 5 -22.95 33.18 12.35
CA ALA A 5 -22.72 33.43 10.92
C ALA A 5 -23.88 34.22 10.30
N LEU A 6 -23.53 35.24 9.52
CA LEU A 6 -24.45 36.02 8.71
C LEU A 6 -24.47 35.48 7.29
N VAL A 7 -25.64 35.21 6.71
CA VAL A 7 -25.77 34.71 5.33
C VAL A 7 -26.67 35.64 4.54
N PHE A 8 -26.14 36.27 3.49
CA PHE A 8 -26.96 37.14 2.65
C PHE A 8 -27.79 36.37 1.64
N ILE A 9 -28.94 36.95 1.29
CA ILE A 9 -29.78 36.51 0.18
C ILE A 9 -30.36 37.73 -0.53
N ALA A 10 -30.30 37.73 -1.85
CA ALA A 10 -30.95 38.71 -2.73
C ALA A 10 -31.80 37.97 -3.77
N ASP A 11 -32.65 38.69 -4.51
CA ASP A 11 -33.34 38.09 -5.65
C ASP A 11 -32.33 37.56 -6.67
N GLY A 12 -32.57 36.35 -7.20
CA GLY A 12 -31.67 35.65 -8.11
C GLY A 12 -30.47 34.97 -7.44
N THR A 13 -30.43 34.89 -6.10
CA THR A 13 -29.50 34.02 -5.36
C THR A 13 -29.72 32.56 -5.76
N GLU A 14 -28.66 31.77 -5.82
CA GLU A 14 -28.75 30.33 -6.08
C GLU A 14 -29.19 29.57 -4.81
N GLU A 15 -30.25 28.76 -4.94
CA GLU A 15 -30.94 28.09 -3.85
C GLU A 15 -30.06 27.10 -3.07
N ILE A 16 -29.34 26.21 -3.75
CA ILE A 16 -28.52 25.18 -3.11
C ILE A 16 -27.34 25.81 -2.38
N GLU A 17 -26.78 26.89 -2.92
CA GLU A 17 -25.67 27.63 -2.34
C GLU A 17 -26.06 28.33 -1.04
N PHE A 18 -27.24 28.94 -1.01
CA PHE A 18 -27.82 29.52 0.21
C PHE A 18 -28.23 28.45 1.23
N THR A 19 -29.00 27.45 0.80
CA THR A 19 -29.57 26.42 1.71
C THR A 19 -28.51 25.50 2.29
N CYS A 20 -27.50 25.07 1.51
CA CYS A 20 -26.40 24.27 2.05
C CYS A 20 -25.58 25.06 3.07
N SER A 21 -25.34 26.35 2.83
CA SER A 21 -24.62 27.21 3.76
C SER A 21 -25.37 27.34 5.08
N THR A 22 -26.67 27.64 5.03
CA THR A 22 -27.50 27.79 6.24
C THR A 22 -27.71 26.47 7.00
N ASP A 23 -28.10 25.39 6.31
CA ASP A 23 -28.39 24.09 6.93
C ASP A 23 -27.14 23.46 7.57
N ILE A 24 -26.01 23.42 6.86
CA ILE A 24 -24.80 22.76 7.37
C ILE A 24 -24.19 23.54 8.55
N LEU A 25 -24.15 24.87 8.46
CA LEU A 25 -23.67 25.70 9.58
C LEU A 25 -24.58 25.55 10.80
N GLY A 26 -25.91 25.61 10.61
CA GLY A 26 -26.88 25.36 11.68
C GLY A 26 -26.70 23.97 12.33
N ARG A 27 -26.54 22.92 11.52
CA ARG A 27 -26.26 21.55 12.01
C ARG A 27 -24.93 21.42 12.74
N ALA A 28 -23.96 22.26 12.41
CA ALA A 28 -22.68 22.34 13.12
C ALA A 28 -22.80 23.02 14.49
N GLY A 29 -23.98 23.55 14.85
CA GLY A 29 -24.22 24.31 16.07
C GLY A 29 -23.77 25.77 15.97
N ILE A 30 -23.64 26.31 14.75
CA ILE A 30 -23.40 27.73 14.50
C ILE A 30 -24.78 28.41 14.44
N ASP A 31 -24.92 29.53 15.13
CA ASP A 31 -26.11 30.36 15.11
C ASP A 31 -26.11 31.19 13.81
N VAL A 32 -27.00 30.83 12.89
CA VAL A 32 -27.04 31.40 11.53
C VAL A 32 -28.18 32.40 11.43
N THR A 33 -27.88 33.62 10.97
CA THR A 33 -28.88 34.63 10.62
C THR A 33 -28.84 34.89 9.13
N SER A 34 -29.96 34.63 8.45
CA SER A 34 -30.14 34.95 7.04
C SER A 34 -30.72 36.34 6.83
N VAL A 35 -30.17 37.12 5.90
CA VAL A 35 -30.56 38.53 5.71
C VAL A 35 -30.82 38.86 4.24
N GLY A 36 -32.04 39.32 3.97
CA GLY A 36 -32.52 39.75 2.67
C GLY A 36 -31.97 41.13 2.28
N VAL A 37 -31.34 41.25 1.10
CA VAL A 37 -30.77 42.50 0.59
C VAL A 37 -31.50 42.95 -0.67
N GLN A 38 -32.07 44.16 -0.65
CA GLN A 38 -32.73 44.80 -1.80
C GLN A 38 -33.74 43.89 -2.52
N LEU A 39 -34.60 43.23 -1.75
CA LEU A 39 -35.63 42.34 -2.28
C LEU A 39 -36.76 43.13 -2.95
N ALA A 40 -37.22 42.67 -4.11
CA ALA A 40 -38.40 43.21 -4.80
C ALA A 40 -39.67 43.01 -3.96
N ASN A 41 -39.72 41.93 -3.16
CA ASN A 41 -40.73 41.69 -2.16
C ASN A 41 -40.09 41.65 -0.76
N GLN A 42 -40.52 42.53 0.14
CA GLN A 42 -39.98 42.60 1.50
C GLN A 42 -40.24 41.33 2.35
N ASN A 43 -41.12 40.43 1.91
CA ASN A 43 -41.44 39.19 2.63
C ASN A 43 -40.62 37.97 2.20
N TYR A 44 -40.03 37.97 0.99
CA TYR A 44 -39.26 36.82 0.49
C TYR A 44 -38.34 37.20 -0.67
N ALA A 45 -37.22 36.49 -0.78
CA ALA A 45 -36.36 36.50 -1.95
C ALA A 45 -36.82 35.45 -2.97
N VAL A 46 -36.89 35.81 -4.25
CA VAL A 46 -37.09 34.87 -5.36
C VAL A 46 -35.72 34.42 -5.86
N CYS A 47 -35.36 33.18 -5.59
CA CYS A 47 -34.09 32.59 -5.99
C CYS A 47 -34.07 32.23 -7.49
N ARG A 48 -32.91 31.82 -8.01
CA ARG A 48 -32.64 31.62 -9.44
C ARG A 48 -33.61 30.68 -10.16
N GLN A 49 -34.01 29.58 -9.53
CA GLN A 49 -34.98 28.58 -10.01
C GLN A 49 -36.40 28.85 -9.46
N ALA A 50 -36.69 30.10 -9.10
CA ALA A 50 -37.97 30.59 -8.60
C ALA A 50 -38.41 30.05 -7.22
N LEU A 51 -37.50 29.41 -6.46
CA LEU A 51 -37.77 29.10 -5.05
C LEU A 51 -37.91 30.40 -4.26
N LYS A 52 -38.95 30.51 -3.44
CA LYS A 52 -39.15 31.64 -2.54
C LYS A 52 -38.59 31.31 -1.17
N VAL A 53 -37.66 32.12 -0.69
CA VAL A 53 -37.02 31.98 0.62
C VAL A 53 -37.34 33.20 1.47
N ILE A 54 -37.82 32.96 2.69
CA ILE A 54 -38.08 34.02 3.67
C ILE A 54 -36.81 34.15 4.53
N PRO A 55 -36.05 35.25 4.43
CA PRO A 55 -34.91 35.48 5.32
C PRO A 55 -35.36 35.81 6.75
N ASP A 56 -34.48 35.61 7.73
CA ASP A 56 -34.76 35.94 9.14
C ASP A 56 -34.95 37.45 9.36
N ALA A 57 -34.30 38.26 8.53
CA ALA A 57 -34.39 39.72 8.59
C ALA A 57 -34.13 40.38 7.22
N ILE A 58 -34.44 41.68 7.13
CA ILE A 58 -34.12 42.53 5.99
C ILE A 58 -32.90 43.41 6.31
N PHE A 59 -32.05 43.63 5.32
CA PHE A 59 -30.80 44.37 5.49
C PHE A 59 -31.02 45.87 5.58
N GLU A 60 -30.62 46.43 6.72
CA GLU A 60 -30.46 47.85 6.97
C GLU A 60 -29.14 48.00 7.73
N LYS A 61 -28.11 48.63 7.15
CA LYS A 61 -26.73 48.59 7.67
C LYS A 61 -26.63 48.95 9.16
N GLN A 62 -27.45 49.88 9.62
CA GLN A 62 -27.47 50.36 11.01
C GLN A 62 -27.80 49.25 12.03
N LYS A 63 -28.40 48.14 11.58
CA LYS A 63 -28.77 46.99 12.41
C LYS A 63 -27.70 45.89 12.46
N TRP A 64 -26.61 45.99 11.70
CA TRP A 64 -25.64 44.90 11.53
C TRP A 64 -24.20 45.39 11.73
N ASP A 65 -23.53 44.81 12.73
CA ASP A 65 -22.12 45.02 13.05
C ASP A 65 -21.35 43.70 12.89
N ALA A 66 -20.17 43.75 12.27
CA ALA A 66 -19.27 42.60 12.13
C ALA A 66 -18.78 42.04 13.47
N ALA A 67 -18.76 42.86 14.53
CA ALA A 67 -18.33 42.45 15.87
C ALA A 67 -19.25 41.36 16.47
N ASP A 68 -20.54 41.37 16.11
CA ASP A 68 -21.56 40.45 16.63
C ASP A 68 -21.51 39.04 16.00
N TYR A 69 -20.73 38.88 14.94
CA TYR A 69 -20.67 37.67 14.13
C TYR A 69 -19.24 37.15 14.00
N ASP A 70 -19.08 35.87 13.65
CA ASP A 70 -17.80 35.24 13.40
C ASP A 70 -17.52 35.01 11.91
N ALA A 71 -18.57 35.00 11.09
CA ALA A 71 -18.48 34.84 9.65
C ALA A 71 -19.59 35.59 8.91
N VAL A 72 -19.30 36.02 7.69
CA VAL A 72 -20.29 36.42 6.69
C VAL A 72 -20.15 35.54 5.46
N VAL A 73 -21.27 35.06 4.94
CA VAL A 73 -21.34 34.16 3.80
C VAL A 73 -22.14 34.83 2.68
N ILE A 74 -21.54 34.84 1.49
CA ILE A 74 -22.09 35.37 0.25
C ILE A 74 -22.32 34.20 -0.71
N PRO A 75 -23.56 33.68 -0.79
CA PRO A 75 -23.93 32.73 -1.84
C PRO A 75 -23.83 33.38 -3.22
N GLY A 76 -23.81 32.55 -4.27
CA GLY A 76 -23.84 33.01 -5.65
C GLY A 76 -25.23 33.00 -6.24
N GLY A 77 -25.30 32.73 -7.54
CA GLY A 77 -26.37 33.21 -8.42
C GLY A 77 -25.97 34.58 -8.96
N LEU A 78 -25.86 34.71 -10.29
CA LEU A 78 -25.22 35.88 -10.90
C LEU A 78 -25.95 37.18 -10.54
N VAL A 79 -27.28 37.20 -10.69
CA VAL A 79 -28.12 38.37 -10.39
C VAL A 79 -28.01 38.74 -8.90
N GLY A 80 -28.15 37.77 -8.00
CA GLY A 80 -28.04 38.02 -6.56
C GLY A 80 -26.65 38.53 -6.16
N ALA A 81 -25.59 37.94 -6.71
CA ALA A 81 -24.22 38.38 -6.47
C ALA A 81 -23.95 39.78 -7.02
N GLU A 82 -24.51 40.15 -8.18
CA GLU A 82 -24.43 41.50 -8.75
C GLU A 82 -25.15 42.54 -7.87
N THR A 83 -26.35 42.22 -7.37
CA THR A 83 -27.08 43.07 -6.41
C THR A 83 -26.26 43.30 -5.14
N LEU A 84 -25.71 42.23 -4.56
CA LEU A 84 -24.86 42.33 -3.38
C LEU A 84 -23.56 43.10 -3.66
N ALA A 85 -22.96 42.88 -4.83
CA ALA A 85 -21.72 43.54 -5.23
C ALA A 85 -21.91 45.04 -5.49
N ALA A 86 -23.08 45.47 -5.98
CA ALA A 86 -23.42 46.87 -6.21
C ALA A 86 -23.84 47.63 -4.94
N ASN A 87 -24.23 46.90 -3.88
CA ASN A 87 -24.71 47.51 -2.64
C ASN A 87 -23.53 48.01 -1.77
N THR A 88 -23.36 49.34 -1.69
CA THR A 88 -22.24 49.96 -0.96
C THR A 88 -22.23 49.66 0.54
N ASP A 89 -23.38 49.38 1.15
CA ASP A 89 -23.47 49.06 2.57
C ASP A 89 -23.09 47.61 2.86
N VAL A 90 -23.43 46.68 1.96
CA VAL A 90 -22.89 45.30 1.98
C VAL A 90 -21.37 45.34 1.85
N GLN A 91 -20.84 46.12 0.90
CA GLN A 91 -19.39 46.26 0.73
C GLN A 91 -18.67 46.77 1.98
N LYS A 92 -19.26 47.74 2.70
CA LYS A 92 -18.72 48.23 3.97
C LYS A 92 -18.72 47.15 5.03
N LEU A 93 -19.84 46.44 5.21
CA LEU A 93 -19.93 45.39 6.22
C LEU A 93 -18.94 44.24 5.94
N VAL A 94 -18.82 43.78 4.69
CA VAL A 94 -17.86 42.73 4.32
C VAL A 94 -16.41 43.17 4.62
N ARG A 95 -16.06 44.44 4.38
CA ARG A 95 -14.76 44.99 4.80
C ARG A 95 -14.57 45.00 6.31
N GLU A 96 -15.60 45.36 7.07
CA GLU A 96 -15.55 45.32 8.53
C GLU A 96 -15.24 43.90 9.03
N PHE A 97 -15.96 42.88 8.53
CA PHE A 97 -15.66 41.47 8.83
C PHE A 97 -14.22 41.11 8.52
N TYR A 98 -13.73 41.46 7.32
CA TYR A 98 -12.37 41.16 6.92
C TYR A 98 -11.33 41.84 7.84
N SER A 99 -11.50 43.14 8.11
CA SER A 99 -10.57 43.92 8.93
C SER A 99 -10.49 43.44 10.39
N GLN A 100 -11.57 42.86 10.89
CA GLN A 100 -11.64 42.25 12.22
C GLN A 100 -11.17 40.78 12.23
N ASN A 101 -10.55 40.32 11.15
CA ASN A 101 -10.07 38.93 10.98
C ASN A 101 -11.19 37.88 11.16
N LYS A 102 -12.43 38.24 10.82
CA LYS A 102 -13.58 37.33 10.77
C LYS A 102 -13.64 36.65 9.41
N ILE A 103 -14.33 35.51 9.32
CA ILE A 103 -14.43 34.78 8.06
C ILE A 103 -15.30 35.55 7.07
N VAL A 104 -14.77 35.79 5.87
CA VAL A 104 -15.53 36.28 4.72
C VAL A 104 -15.55 35.18 3.65
N ALA A 105 -16.73 34.62 3.39
CA ALA A 105 -16.87 33.44 2.56
C ALA A 105 -17.72 33.73 1.33
N PHE A 106 -17.25 33.35 0.13
CA PHE A 106 -17.89 33.67 -1.14
C PHE A 106 -18.03 32.43 -2.03
N LEU A 107 -19.21 32.18 -2.58
CA LEU A 107 -19.47 31.01 -3.40
C LEU A 107 -19.89 31.42 -4.82
N CYS A 108 -19.38 30.71 -5.82
CA CYS A 108 -19.81 30.84 -7.21
C CYS A 108 -19.55 32.24 -7.80
N ALA A 109 -20.59 33.06 -8.00
CA ALA A 109 -20.46 34.45 -8.41
C ALA A 109 -20.22 35.42 -7.24
N GLY A 110 -20.43 34.98 -5.99
CA GLY A 110 -20.21 35.75 -4.77
C GLY A 110 -18.83 36.43 -4.65
N PRO A 111 -17.71 35.89 -5.18
CA PRO A 111 -16.42 36.58 -5.13
C PRO A 111 -16.40 37.93 -5.88
N LEU A 112 -17.39 38.26 -6.71
CA LEU A 112 -17.58 39.62 -7.22
C LEU A 112 -17.77 40.64 -6.08
N VAL A 113 -18.43 40.24 -4.99
CA VAL A 113 -18.57 41.03 -3.77
C VAL A 113 -17.21 41.21 -3.08
N ALA A 114 -16.33 40.21 -3.10
CA ALA A 114 -14.97 40.36 -2.55
C ALA A 114 -14.21 41.46 -3.30
N LYS A 115 -14.30 41.48 -4.63
CA LYS A 115 -13.72 42.52 -5.48
C LYS A 115 -14.30 43.89 -5.20
N SER A 116 -15.63 44.06 -5.21
CA SER A 116 -16.26 45.37 -4.98
C SER A 116 -16.11 45.87 -3.54
N SER A 117 -15.94 44.96 -2.58
CA SER A 117 -15.63 45.28 -1.19
C SER A 117 -14.14 45.59 -0.98
N GLY A 118 -13.27 45.49 -1.99
CA GLY A 118 -11.84 45.78 -1.82
C GLY A 118 -11.12 44.81 -0.87
N ILE A 119 -11.51 43.52 -0.88
CA ILE A 119 -10.71 42.48 -0.23
C ILE A 119 -9.31 42.45 -0.89
N PRO A 120 -8.19 42.43 -0.12
CA PRO A 120 -6.86 42.62 -0.68
C PRO A 120 -6.47 41.63 -1.79
N GLU A 121 -5.84 42.15 -2.85
CA GLU A 121 -5.47 41.41 -4.08
C GLU A 121 -4.46 40.28 -3.84
N ARG A 122 -3.73 40.31 -2.71
CA ARG A 122 -2.81 39.24 -2.30
C ARG A 122 -3.49 37.89 -2.14
N HIS A 123 -4.80 37.87 -1.96
CA HIS A 123 -5.52 36.62 -1.71
C HIS A 123 -5.60 35.73 -2.94
N THR A 124 -5.46 34.42 -2.71
CA THR A 124 -5.80 33.42 -3.72
C THR A 124 -7.29 33.10 -3.63
N VAL A 125 -7.99 33.17 -4.77
CA VAL A 125 -9.44 32.94 -4.84
C VAL A 125 -9.82 31.97 -5.95
N THR A 126 -11.02 31.41 -5.85
CA THR A 126 -11.70 30.69 -6.94
C THR A 126 -13.13 31.22 -7.10
N SER A 127 -13.77 30.92 -8.23
CA SER A 127 -15.14 31.34 -8.51
C SER A 127 -15.82 30.42 -9.53
N HIS A 128 -17.08 30.73 -9.86
CA HIS A 128 -17.71 30.15 -11.03
C HIS A 128 -16.96 30.56 -12.31
N PRO A 129 -16.85 29.67 -13.31
CA PRO A 129 -16.16 29.99 -14.56
C PRO A 129 -16.67 31.25 -15.26
N SER A 130 -17.96 31.57 -15.16
CA SER A 130 -18.55 32.74 -15.82
C SER A 130 -18.04 34.09 -15.31
N VAL A 131 -17.49 34.15 -14.09
CA VAL A 131 -16.94 35.39 -13.50
C VAL A 131 -15.42 35.35 -13.36
N ARG A 132 -14.78 34.28 -13.87
CA ARG A 132 -13.34 34.04 -13.74
C ARG A 132 -12.51 35.23 -14.23
N ASP A 133 -12.77 35.71 -15.44
CA ASP A 133 -11.91 36.71 -16.08
C ASP A 133 -11.93 38.06 -15.33
N GLN A 134 -13.05 38.36 -14.67
CA GLN A 134 -13.20 39.56 -13.84
C GLN A 134 -12.40 39.49 -12.53
N LEU A 135 -12.10 38.27 -12.05
CA LEU A 135 -11.41 38.02 -10.78
C LEU A 135 -9.94 37.68 -10.99
N ALA A 136 -9.61 36.92 -12.04
CA ALA A 136 -8.24 36.56 -12.40
C ALA A 136 -7.40 37.78 -12.84
N SER A 137 -8.05 38.88 -13.20
CA SER A 137 -7.40 40.18 -13.47
C SER A 137 -6.96 40.92 -12.20
N VAL A 138 -7.44 40.52 -11.02
CA VAL A 138 -7.22 41.22 -9.74
C VAL A 138 -6.55 40.31 -8.70
N TYR A 139 -6.97 39.05 -8.63
CA TYR A 139 -6.52 38.10 -7.63
C TYR A 139 -5.69 36.98 -8.25
N LYS A 140 -4.88 36.33 -7.42
CA LYS A 140 -4.30 35.04 -7.79
C LYS A 140 -5.41 34.00 -7.90
N TYR A 141 -5.65 33.50 -9.12
CA TYR A 141 -6.76 32.58 -9.38
C TYR A 141 -6.36 31.11 -9.22
N SER A 142 -7.25 30.31 -8.62
CA SER A 142 -7.12 28.86 -8.48
C SER A 142 -8.37 28.14 -9.00
N GLU A 143 -8.18 26.94 -9.55
CA GLU A 143 -9.27 26.07 -10.00
C GLU A 143 -9.69 25.01 -8.98
N GLU A 144 -9.13 25.05 -7.77
CA GLU A 144 -9.51 24.17 -6.67
C GLU A 144 -10.99 24.32 -6.31
N ARG A 145 -11.59 23.25 -5.77
CA ARG A 145 -13.03 23.22 -5.43
C ARG A 145 -13.40 24.26 -4.37
N VAL A 146 -12.56 24.38 -3.33
CA VAL A 146 -12.65 25.39 -2.27
C VAL A 146 -11.24 25.90 -2.01
N VAL A 147 -11.09 27.21 -1.91
CA VAL A 147 -9.83 27.87 -1.56
C VAL A 147 -10.01 28.57 -0.22
N VAL A 148 -9.13 28.27 0.72
CA VAL A 148 -9.02 28.99 1.99
C VAL A 148 -7.68 29.72 1.97
N ASN A 149 -7.73 31.04 2.10
CA ASN A 149 -6.53 31.86 2.23
C ASN A 149 -6.78 32.91 3.32
N ASP A 150 -6.12 32.71 4.46
CA ASP A 150 -6.36 33.44 5.70
C ASP A 150 -7.83 33.33 6.13
N ASN A 151 -8.50 34.45 6.39
CA ASN A 151 -9.92 34.50 6.72
C ASN A 151 -10.84 34.60 5.49
N VAL A 152 -10.32 34.47 4.27
CA VAL A 152 -11.09 34.47 3.02
C VAL A 152 -11.32 33.06 2.52
N ILE A 153 -12.58 32.67 2.34
CA ILE A 153 -12.97 31.36 1.81
C ILE A 153 -13.71 31.56 0.49
N THR A 154 -13.28 30.90 -0.57
CA THR A 154 -13.98 30.95 -1.88
C THR A 154 -14.24 29.58 -2.45
N SER A 155 -15.29 29.43 -3.27
CA SER A 155 -15.68 28.15 -3.85
C SER A 155 -16.39 28.32 -5.20
N ARG A 156 -16.44 27.27 -6.01
CA ARG A 156 -16.70 27.37 -7.46
C ARG A 156 -18.16 27.48 -7.90
N GLY A 157 -19.10 26.84 -7.21
CA GLY A 157 -20.47 26.72 -7.72
C GLY A 157 -21.37 25.77 -6.92
N PRO A 158 -22.58 25.47 -7.41
CA PRO A 158 -23.58 24.70 -6.66
C PRO A 158 -23.09 23.30 -6.28
N GLY A 159 -22.33 22.64 -7.17
CA GLY A 159 -21.72 21.32 -6.90
C GLY A 159 -20.66 21.30 -5.79
N THR A 160 -20.25 22.46 -5.28
CA THR A 160 -19.28 22.60 -4.18
C THR A 160 -19.89 23.16 -2.90
N ALA A 161 -21.18 23.49 -2.88
CA ALA A 161 -21.84 24.19 -1.77
C ALA A 161 -21.73 23.46 -0.42
N VAL A 162 -21.90 22.13 -0.41
CA VAL A 162 -21.73 21.30 0.81
C VAL A 162 -20.30 21.37 1.33
N LEU A 163 -19.31 21.21 0.44
CA LEU A 163 -17.89 21.26 0.82
C LEU A 163 -17.50 22.66 1.32
N PHE A 164 -18.01 23.71 0.70
CA PHE A 164 -17.84 25.09 1.11
C PHE A 164 -18.37 25.33 2.53
N ALA A 165 -19.62 24.94 2.81
CA ALA A 165 -20.23 25.10 4.13
C ALA A 165 -19.51 24.28 5.22
N LEU A 166 -19.09 23.04 4.90
CA LEU A 166 -18.27 22.21 5.80
C LEU A 166 -16.92 22.87 6.09
N THR A 167 -16.32 23.54 5.10
CA THR A 167 -15.04 24.24 5.27
C THR A 167 -15.19 25.45 6.19
N ILE A 168 -16.25 26.24 6.05
CA ILE A 168 -16.56 27.35 6.96
C ILE A 168 -16.76 26.82 8.39
N ALA A 169 -17.54 25.74 8.56
CA ALA A 169 -17.76 25.12 9.87
C ALA A 169 -16.45 24.63 10.50
N GLU A 170 -15.55 24.02 9.73
CA GLU A 170 -14.24 23.58 10.21
C GLU A 170 -13.36 24.76 10.65
N GLN A 171 -13.35 25.87 9.91
CA GLN A 171 -12.59 27.07 10.27
C GLN A 171 -13.13 27.73 11.54
N LEU A 172 -14.45 27.75 11.76
CA LEU A 172 -15.06 28.34 12.94
C LEU A 172 -14.92 27.49 14.21
N LEU A 173 -14.93 26.16 14.07
CA LEU A 173 -15.02 25.21 15.21
C LEU A 173 -13.71 24.46 15.50
N GLY A 174 -12.74 24.49 14.57
CA GLY A 174 -11.42 23.88 14.72
C GLY A 174 -11.46 22.35 14.87
N ASP A 175 -10.72 21.82 15.86
CA ASP A 175 -10.58 20.38 16.12
C ASP A 175 -11.90 19.66 16.42
N LYS A 176 -12.97 20.40 16.76
CA LYS A 176 -14.31 19.85 16.87
C LYS A 176 -14.93 19.70 15.49
N LYS A 177 -14.45 18.71 14.71
CA LYS A 177 -15.11 18.30 13.47
C LYS A 177 -16.50 17.74 13.81
N PRO A 178 -17.60 18.47 13.55
CA PRO A 178 -18.91 18.06 14.05
C PRO A 178 -19.44 16.82 13.34
N PHE A 179 -18.95 16.54 12.13
CA PHE A 179 -19.54 15.56 11.23
C PHE A 179 -18.74 14.26 11.07
N VAL A 180 -17.46 14.21 11.48
CA VAL A 180 -16.62 13.00 11.28
C VAL A 180 -15.76 12.68 12.50
N LYS A 181 -16.05 11.54 13.13
CA LYS A 181 -15.25 11.02 14.25
C LYS A 181 -13.90 10.48 13.75
N GLN A 182 -12.80 11.10 14.18
CA GLN A 182 -11.46 10.62 13.88
C GLN A 182 -11.18 9.26 14.57
N GLN A 183 -11.05 8.18 13.80
CA GLN A 183 -10.82 6.83 14.34
C GLN A 183 -9.39 6.63 14.87
N LYS A 184 -8.38 7.11 14.12
CA LYS A 184 -6.95 7.02 14.51
C LYS A 184 -6.54 8.22 15.36
N ASN A 185 -7.12 8.33 16.55
CA ASN A 185 -6.85 9.43 17.48
C ASN A 185 -5.73 9.10 18.49
N LYS A 186 -5.38 10.07 19.35
CA LYS A 186 -4.37 9.90 20.41
C LYS A 186 -4.69 8.72 21.35
N ALA A 187 -5.97 8.53 21.68
CA ALA A 187 -6.42 7.44 22.56
C ALA A 187 -6.29 6.05 21.90
N TYR A 188 -6.43 5.97 20.59
CA TYR A 188 -6.18 4.76 19.80
C TYR A 188 -4.71 4.37 19.89
N PHE A 189 -3.78 5.28 19.56
CA PHE A 189 -2.35 4.99 19.56
C PHE A 189 -1.80 4.67 20.95
N LYS A 190 -2.34 5.29 22.02
CA LYS A 190 -1.99 4.95 23.42
C LYS A 190 -2.29 3.50 23.80
N ARG A 191 -3.30 2.88 23.17
CA ARG A 191 -3.76 1.51 23.49
C ARG A 191 -3.47 0.51 22.36
N TYR A 192 -2.78 0.95 21.31
CA TYR A 192 -2.56 0.11 20.14
C TYR A 192 -1.50 -0.96 20.43
N GLN A 193 -1.93 -2.22 20.53
CA GLN A 193 -1.01 -3.34 20.70
C GLN A 193 -0.49 -3.83 19.35
N VAL A 194 0.79 -3.58 19.10
CA VAL A 194 1.43 -4.02 17.87
C VAL A 194 1.62 -5.55 17.85
N LYS A 195 1.28 -6.19 16.73
CA LYS A 195 1.60 -7.61 16.51
C LYS A 195 3.13 -7.80 16.41
N TYR A 196 3.61 -9.04 16.56
CA TYR A 196 5.04 -9.36 16.44
C TYR A 196 5.65 -8.85 15.12
N ARG A 197 6.91 -8.40 15.16
CA ARG A 197 7.60 -7.77 14.01
C ARG A 197 7.45 -8.57 12.71
N ARG A 198 7.79 -9.86 12.71
CA ARG A 198 7.69 -10.73 11.51
C ARG A 198 6.25 -10.96 11.02
N ARG A 199 5.25 -10.81 11.90
CA ARG A 199 3.82 -10.87 11.52
C ARG A 199 3.39 -9.58 10.84
N ARG A 200 3.88 -8.42 11.30
CA ARG A 200 3.66 -7.11 10.67
C ARG A 200 4.36 -7.01 9.31
N GLU A 201 5.53 -7.62 9.18
CA GLU A 201 6.24 -7.76 7.89
C GLU A 201 5.59 -8.81 6.95
N GLY A 202 4.55 -9.52 7.39
CA GLY A 202 3.87 -10.52 6.56
C GLY A 202 4.72 -11.74 6.20
N LYS A 203 5.72 -12.11 7.02
CA LYS A 203 6.69 -13.19 6.71
C LYS A 203 6.49 -14.48 7.48
N THR A 204 5.70 -14.46 8.55
CA THR A 204 5.61 -15.60 9.46
C THR A 204 4.22 -15.71 10.05
N ASP A 205 3.61 -16.87 9.86
CA ASP A 205 2.52 -17.33 10.71
C ASP A 205 3.08 -17.98 11.97
N TYR A 206 2.82 -17.37 13.12
CA TYR A 206 3.26 -17.88 14.41
C TYR A 206 2.45 -19.09 14.87
N TYR A 207 1.23 -19.28 14.34
CA TYR A 207 0.39 -20.42 14.68
C TYR A 207 0.95 -21.73 14.10
N ALA A 208 1.31 -21.73 12.81
CA ALA A 208 2.04 -22.82 12.18
C ALA A 208 3.43 -23.01 12.82
N ARG A 209 4.20 -21.93 13.00
CA ARG A 209 5.55 -21.99 13.57
C ARG A 209 5.58 -22.65 14.95
N LYS A 210 4.63 -22.34 15.84
CA LYS A 210 4.54 -22.95 17.18
C LYS A 210 4.50 -24.49 17.09
N ARG A 211 3.73 -25.05 16.17
CA ARG A 211 3.57 -26.51 16.01
C ARG A 211 4.78 -27.16 15.34
N LEU A 212 5.37 -26.47 14.38
CA LEU A 212 6.54 -26.96 13.66
C LEU A 212 7.80 -26.99 14.52
N VAL A 213 7.99 -25.99 15.39
CA VAL A 213 9.25 -25.78 16.12
C VAL A 213 9.27 -26.42 17.50
N VAL A 214 8.14 -26.46 18.22
CA VAL A 214 8.13 -26.96 19.60
C VAL A 214 8.44 -28.47 19.60
N GLN A 215 9.44 -28.84 20.40
CA GLN A 215 9.86 -30.21 20.65
C GLN A 215 9.14 -30.80 21.87
N ALA A 216 8.93 -32.10 21.86
CA ALA A 216 8.43 -32.83 23.02
C ALA A 216 9.42 -32.70 24.20
N LYS A 217 8.91 -32.36 25.39
CA LYS A 217 9.76 -32.02 26.54
C LYS A 217 10.62 -33.17 27.04
N ASN A 218 10.14 -34.41 26.87
CA ASN A 218 10.88 -35.63 27.18
C ASN A 218 12.06 -35.91 26.22
N LYS A 219 12.23 -35.15 25.13
CA LYS A 219 13.38 -35.24 24.23
C LYS A 219 14.49 -34.23 24.56
N TYR A 220 14.28 -33.41 25.60
CA TYR A 220 15.24 -32.43 26.13
C TYR A 220 15.90 -31.58 25.02
N ASN A 221 17.21 -31.75 24.81
CA ASN A 221 18.01 -30.95 23.87
C ASN A 221 17.96 -31.44 22.42
N SER A 222 17.19 -32.49 22.12
CA SER A 222 17.09 -33.03 20.76
C SER A 222 16.45 -32.00 19.81
N PRO A 223 17.17 -31.51 18.80
CA PRO A 223 16.63 -30.52 17.87
C PRO A 223 15.50 -31.10 17.02
N LYS A 224 14.48 -30.28 16.74
CA LYS A 224 13.43 -30.59 15.77
C LYS A 224 13.77 -29.89 14.46
N TYR A 225 14.25 -30.65 13.48
CA TYR A 225 14.69 -30.13 12.18
C TYR A 225 13.51 -29.86 11.26
N ARG A 226 13.58 -28.74 10.55
CA ARG A 226 12.61 -28.33 9.53
C ARG A 226 13.32 -28.14 8.20
N LEU A 227 12.69 -28.64 7.14
CA LEU A 227 13.01 -28.32 5.75
C LEU A 227 12.25 -27.05 5.38
N VAL A 228 12.92 -25.90 5.46
CA VAL A 228 12.36 -24.60 5.12
C VAL A 228 12.55 -24.38 3.62
N VAL A 229 11.43 -24.29 2.88
CA VAL A 229 11.43 -24.02 1.44
C VAL A 229 10.79 -22.66 1.18
N ARG A 230 11.50 -21.75 0.51
CA ARG A 230 10.99 -20.42 0.17
C ARG A 230 11.30 -20.10 -1.28
N PHE A 231 10.30 -19.58 -1.98
CA PHE A 231 10.45 -19.05 -3.32
C PHE A 231 10.55 -17.53 -3.25
N THR A 232 11.54 -16.99 -3.94
CA THR A 232 11.57 -15.58 -4.34
C THR A 232 11.17 -15.48 -5.81
N ASN A 233 11.18 -14.28 -6.40
CA ASN A 233 10.84 -14.12 -7.80
C ASN A 233 11.85 -14.80 -8.76
N LYS A 234 13.09 -15.05 -8.33
CA LYS A 234 14.19 -15.53 -9.19
C LYS A 234 15.05 -16.63 -8.57
N ASP A 235 14.73 -17.07 -7.36
CA ASP A 235 15.56 -18.00 -6.59
C ASP A 235 14.69 -18.88 -5.70
N ILE A 236 15.14 -20.11 -5.49
CA ILE A 236 14.55 -21.09 -4.58
C ILE A 236 15.53 -21.29 -3.44
N VAL A 237 15.04 -21.12 -2.22
CA VAL A 237 15.84 -21.23 -0.99
C VAL A 237 15.38 -22.46 -0.23
N CYS A 238 16.26 -23.45 -0.08
CA CYS A 238 16.02 -24.63 0.74
C CYS A 238 17.02 -24.67 1.91
N GLN A 239 16.52 -24.83 3.13
CA GLN A 239 17.36 -24.83 4.33
C GLN A 239 16.91 -25.89 5.32
N ILE A 240 17.85 -26.60 5.95
CA ILE A 240 17.58 -27.42 7.14
C ILE A 240 17.82 -26.58 8.37
N VAL A 241 16.78 -26.35 9.17
CA VAL A 241 16.78 -25.39 10.28
C VAL A 241 16.19 -25.99 11.54
N TYR A 242 16.79 -25.70 12.69
CA TYR A 242 16.21 -26.00 14.00
C TYR A 242 16.26 -24.75 14.89
N ALA A 243 15.38 -24.66 15.89
CA ALA A 243 15.28 -23.47 16.73
C ALA A 243 16.08 -23.59 18.03
N LYS A 244 16.68 -22.48 18.44
CA LYS A 244 17.17 -22.22 19.81
C LYS A 244 16.55 -20.94 20.35
N ILE A 245 16.78 -20.65 21.64
CA ILE A 245 16.25 -19.44 22.31
C ILE A 245 16.75 -18.16 21.64
N GLN A 246 18.03 -18.10 21.25
CA GLN A 246 18.63 -16.94 20.60
C GLN A 246 18.10 -16.72 19.17
N GLY A 247 17.66 -17.78 18.50
CA GLY A 247 17.25 -17.76 17.11
C GLY A 247 17.30 -19.13 16.46
N ASP A 248 16.95 -19.16 15.18
CA ASP A 248 17.04 -20.37 14.36
C ASP A 248 18.49 -20.60 13.91
N PHE A 249 18.93 -21.86 13.93
CA PHE A 249 20.24 -22.30 13.48
C PHE A 249 20.07 -23.08 12.17
N VAL A 250 20.81 -22.67 11.14
CA VAL A 250 20.82 -23.32 9.83
C VAL A 250 21.90 -24.39 9.83
N LEU A 251 21.50 -25.66 9.66
CA LEU A 251 22.43 -26.79 9.57
C LEU A 251 23.11 -26.82 8.19
N SER A 252 22.31 -26.70 7.14
CA SER A 252 22.70 -26.69 5.73
C SER A 252 21.72 -25.83 4.94
N ALA A 253 22.20 -25.25 3.83
CA ALA A 253 21.40 -24.49 2.90
C ALA A 253 21.78 -24.87 1.46
N ALA A 254 20.83 -24.78 0.54
CA ALA A 254 21.03 -24.88 -0.90
C ALA A 254 20.12 -23.86 -1.60
N TYR A 255 20.60 -23.34 -2.73
CA TYR A 255 19.90 -22.31 -3.49
C TYR A 255 19.84 -22.67 -4.97
N SER A 256 18.77 -22.27 -5.67
CA SER A 256 18.67 -22.57 -7.11
C SER A 256 19.69 -21.80 -7.94
N HIS A 257 20.18 -20.64 -7.47
CA HIS A 257 21.31 -19.96 -8.09
C HIS A 257 22.66 -20.72 -8.03
N GLU A 258 22.74 -21.84 -7.28
CA GLU A 258 23.88 -22.75 -7.34
C GLU A 258 23.77 -23.77 -8.49
N LEU A 259 22.55 -24.02 -9.01
CA LEU A 259 22.29 -25.03 -10.03
C LEU A 259 23.04 -24.82 -11.37
N PRO A 260 23.40 -23.59 -11.81
CA PRO A 260 24.23 -23.41 -12.99
C PRO A 260 25.60 -24.10 -12.92
N ARG A 261 26.14 -24.36 -11.72
CA ARG A 261 27.36 -25.16 -11.54
C ARG A 261 27.15 -26.63 -11.93
N TYR A 262 25.92 -27.11 -11.80
CA TYR A 262 25.52 -28.49 -12.07
C TYR A 262 24.81 -28.61 -13.42
N GLY A 263 25.01 -27.68 -14.36
CA GLY A 263 24.46 -27.78 -15.73
C GLY A 263 23.15 -27.01 -15.97
N VAL A 264 22.35 -26.71 -14.93
CA VAL A 264 21.07 -26.00 -15.10
C VAL A 264 21.27 -24.48 -15.25
N LYS A 265 21.43 -24.02 -16.49
CA LYS A 265 21.74 -22.61 -16.80
C LYS A 265 20.50 -21.72 -17.05
N GLY A 266 19.31 -22.31 -17.12
CA GLY A 266 18.03 -21.63 -17.33
C GLY A 266 16.93 -22.13 -16.40
N GLY A 267 15.89 -21.32 -16.15
CA GLY A 267 14.67 -21.80 -15.48
C GLY A 267 14.77 -22.06 -13.97
N LEU A 268 15.58 -21.30 -13.24
CA LEU A 268 15.91 -21.53 -11.82
C LEU A 268 14.75 -21.45 -10.80
N THR A 269 13.51 -21.26 -11.25
CA THR A 269 12.32 -21.16 -10.38
C THR A 269 11.21 -22.14 -10.77
N ASN A 270 11.42 -23.02 -11.74
CA ASN A 270 10.41 -24.00 -12.15
C ASN A 270 10.32 -25.17 -11.13
N TRP A 271 9.51 -26.19 -11.46
CA TRP A 271 9.32 -27.35 -10.59
C TRP A 271 10.57 -28.24 -10.53
N ALA A 272 11.18 -28.53 -11.69
CA ALA A 272 12.42 -29.31 -11.80
C ALA A 272 13.61 -28.69 -11.03
N ALA A 273 13.79 -27.37 -11.12
CA ALA A 273 14.78 -26.64 -10.31
C ALA A 273 14.47 -26.70 -8.81
N ALA A 274 13.19 -26.73 -8.41
CA ALA A 274 12.82 -26.93 -7.01
C ALA A 274 13.25 -28.33 -6.53
N TYR A 275 12.97 -29.35 -7.33
CA TYR A 275 13.41 -30.73 -7.09
C TYR A 275 14.94 -30.80 -6.95
N ALA A 276 15.69 -30.33 -7.95
CA ALA A 276 17.15 -30.33 -7.94
C ALA A 276 17.73 -29.56 -6.73
N THR A 277 17.13 -28.43 -6.33
CA THR A 277 17.56 -27.69 -5.14
C THR A 277 17.31 -28.48 -3.84
N GLY A 278 16.19 -29.21 -3.78
CA GLY A 278 15.88 -30.13 -2.67
C GLY A 278 16.87 -31.29 -2.58
N LEU A 279 17.16 -31.92 -3.72
CA LEU A 279 18.16 -32.99 -3.84
C LEU A 279 19.55 -32.52 -3.40
N LEU A 280 19.97 -31.35 -3.87
CA LEU A 280 21.24 -30.72 -3.47
C LEU A 280 21.31 -30.49 -1.96
N LEU A 281 20.24 -29.99 -1.36
CA LEU A 281 20.19 -29.81 0.09
C LEU A 281 20.31 -31.14 0.84
N ALA A 282 19.63 -32.19 0.36
CA ALA A 282 19.65 -33.51 0.97
C ALA A 282 21.05 -34.13 0.94
N ARG A 283 21.64 -34.26 -0.25
CA ARG A 283 23.00 -34.82 -0.40
C ARG A 283 24.03 -34.02 0.39
N ARG A 284 23.94 -32.69 0.39
CA ARG A 284 24.82 -31.81 1.19
C ARG A 284 24.66 -32.03 2.69
N THR A 285 23.44 -32.23 3.17
CA THR A 285 23.17 -32.46 4.58
C THR A 285 23.64 -33.85 5.02
N LEU A 286 23.36 -34.89 4.23
CA LEU A 286 23.79 -36.25 4.55
C LEU A 286 25.31 -36.41 4.48
N ALA A 287 25.97 -35.81 3.49
CA ALA A 287 27.44 -35.79 3.41
C ALA A 287 28.06 -35.12 4.64
N LYS A 288 27.51 -33.98 5.07
CA LYS A 288 27.96 -33.28 6.29
C LYS A 288 27.75 -34.11 7.57
N LEU A 289 26.77 -35.00 7.60
CA LEU A 289 26.44 -35.85 8.74
C LEU A 289 27.08 -37.25 8.66
N GLY A 290 27.82 -37.57 7.59
CA GLY A 290 28.39 -38.91 7.39
C GLY A 290 27.34 -40.00 7.12
N LEU A 291 26.21 -39.63 6.52
CA LEU A 291 25.08 -40.53 6.21
C LEU A 291 24.85 -40.72 4.71
N ALA A 292 25.67 -40.10 3.85
CA ALA A 292 25.46 -40.07 2.40
C ALA A 292 25.47 -41.46 1.75
N ASP A 293 26.36 -42.34 2.21
CA ASP A 293 26.55 -43.70 1.68
C ASP A 293 25.52 -44.69 2.24
N LYS A 294 24.94 -44.39 3.42
CA LYS A 294 23.93 -45.24 4.07
C LYS A 294 22.54 -44.99 3.53
N TYR A 295 22.28 -43.77 3.09
CA TYR A 295 20.99 -43.30 2.61
C TYR A 295 21.18 -42.58 1.29
N GLU A 296 21.32 -43.36 0.21
CA GLU A 296 21.45 -42.84 -1.15
C GLU A 296 20.13 -42.26 -1.66
N GLY A 297 19.01 -42.84 -1.21
CA GLY A 297 17.66 -42.47 -1.64
C GLY A 297 17.31 -43.13 -2.97
N VAL A 298 16.52 -42.44 -3.80
CA VAL A 298 16.14 -42.92 -5.13
C VAL A 298 17.16 -42.37 -6.12
N SER A 299 17.94 -43.24 -6.78
CA SER A 299 18.98 -42.86 -7.75
C SER A 299 18.37 -42.36 -9.06
N GLU A 300 17.35 -43.06 -9.56
CA GLU A 300 16.63 -42.79 -10.80
C GLU A 300 15.17 -42.48 -10.50
N PRO A 301 14.81 -41.19 -10.39
CA PRO A 301 13.43 -40.81 -10.10
C PRO A 301 12.47 -41.22 -11.23
N ASP A 302 11.65 -42.23 -10.98
CA ASP A 302 10.58 -42.71 -11.85
C ASP A 302 9.21 -42.08 -11.55
N GLY A 303 9.16 -41.17 -10.56
CA GLY A 303 7.94 -40.54 -10.09
C GLY A 303 7.28 -41.26 -8.91
N THR A 304 7.69 -42.48 -8.57
CA THR A 304 7.10 -43.22 -7.46
C THR A 304 7.37 -42.55 -6.11
N LEU A 305 6.41 -42.74 -5.20
CA LEU A 305 6.45 -42.17 -3.86
C LEU A 305 7.08 -43.14 -2.88
N GLN A 306 8.41 -43.04 -2.75
CA GLN A 306 9.16 -43.85 -1.80
C GLN A 306 9.71 -42.97 -0.66
N MET A 307 9.58 -43.45 0.57
CA MET A 307 10.21 -42.82 1.73
C MET A 307 11.45 -43.59 2.13
N THR A 308 12.48 -42.88 2.59
CA THR A 308 13.68 -43.52 3.12
C THR A 308 13.36 -44.31 4.39
N GLU A 309 13.51 -45.63 4.31
CA GLU A 309 13.27 -46.55 5.42
C GLU A 309 14.50 -46.65 6.34
N PRO A 310 14.31 -46.98 7.63
CA PRO A 310 15.44 -47.26 8.51
C PRO A 310 16.17 -48.54 8.08
N LEU A 311 17.50 -48.53 8.23
CA LEU A 311 18.29 -49.75 8.07
C LEU A 311 18.08 -50.64 9.30
N GLU A 312 18.11 -51.96 9.12
CA GLU A 312 18.01 -52.92 10.24
C GLU A 312 19.16 -52.72 11.23
N ASP A 313 20.40 -52.69 10.71
CA ASP A 313 21.62 -52.46 11.50
C ASP A 313 22.29 -51.14 11.10
N GLY A 314 21.81 -50.02 11.65
CA GLY A 314 22.40 -48.71 11.37
C GLY A 314 21.76 -47.51 12.05
N PRO A 315 22.36 -46.31 11.89
CA PRO A 315 21.75 -45.07 12.34
C PRO A 315 20.48 -44.80 11.54
N ARG A 316 19.38 -44.40 12.20
CA ARG A 316 18.12 -44.05 11.53
C ARG A 316 18.28 -42.88 10.54
N PRO A 317 17.44 -42.78 9.50
CA PRO A 317 17.56 -41.71 8.50
C PRO A 317 17.34 -40.33 9.13
N PHE A 318 18.00 -39.34 8.56
CA PHE A 318 17.87 -37.96 9.02
C PHE A 318 16.43 -37.49 8.81
N LYS A 319 15.75 -37.11 9.90
CA LYS A 319 14.33 -36.70 9.87
C LYS A 319 14.18 -35.18 9.83
N ALA A 320 13.44 -34.67 8.85
CA ALA A 320 13.06 -33.26 8.76
C ALA A 320 11.57 -33.09 8.47
N PHE A 321 10.99 -31.99 8.94
CA PHE A 321 9.58 -31.64 8.67
C PHE A 321 9.49 -30.48 7.70
N LEU A 322 8.67 -30.59 6.64
CA LEU A 322 8.47 -29.50 5.70
C LEU A 322 7.85 -28.26 6.38
N ASP A 323 8.49 -27.10 6.20
CA ASP A 323 8.00 -25.78 6.61
C ASP A 323 7.71 -24.97 5.35
N VAL A 324 6.44 -24.92 4.95
CA VAL A 324 5.95 -24.19 3.76
C VAL A 324 5.82 -22.68 3.99
N GLY A 325 5.92 -22.22 5.24
CA GLY A 325 5.73 -20.82 5.61
C GLY A 325 4.32 -20.32 5.35
N LEU A 326 4.20 -19.37 4.42
CA LEU A 326 2.92 -18.77 4.02
C LEU A 326 2.48 -19.21 2.62
N ALA A 327 3.23 -20.10 1.96
CA ALA A 327 2.84 -20.64 0.67
C ALA A 327 1.55 -21.46 0.82
N ARG A 328 0.61 -21.26 -0.11
CA ARG A 328 -0.60 -22.08 -0.19
C ARG A 328 -0.21 -23.50 -0.61
N THR A 329 -0.72 -24.48 0.13
CA THR A 329 -0.49 -25.91 -0.12
C THR A 329 -1.53 -26.47 -1.09
N SER A 330 -1.46 -26.06 -2.36
CA SER A 330 -2.24 -26.66 -3.44
C SER A 330 -1.52 -27.85 -4.07
N THR A 331 -2.28 -28.76 -4.67
CA THR A 331 -1.72 -29.85 -5.48
C THR A 331 -0.91 -29.28 -6.64
N GLY A 332 0.27 -29.85 -6.91
CA GLY A 332 1.20 -29.37 -7.94
C GLY A 332 2.10 -28.20 -7.51
N ALA A 333 1.98 -27.68 -6.28
CA ALA A 333 2.80 -26.57 -5.84
C ALA A 333 4.30 -26.94 -5.79
N ARG A 334 5.15 -26.08 -6.35
CA ARG A 334 6.62 -26.26 -6.43
C ARG A 334 7.32 -26.48 -5.08
N VAL A 335 6.72 -26.04 -3.97
CA VAL A 335 7.22 -26.32 -2.61
C VAL A 335 7.32 -27.82 -2.36
N PHE A 336 6.40 -28.61 -2.92
CA PHE A 336 6.44 -30.07 -2.83
C PHE A 336 7.47 -30.68 -3.77
N GLY A 337 7.82 -30.03 -4.89
CA GLY A 337 8.97 -30.45 -5.71
C GLY A 337 10.28 -30.46 -4.93
N ALA A 338 10.57 -29.39 -4.18
CA ALA A 338 11.73 -29.35 -3.29
C ALA A 338 11.66 -30.37 -2.14
N MET A 339 10.45 -30.69 -1.67
CA MET A 339 10.24 -31.75 -0.68
C MET A 339 10.53 -33.14 -1.28
N LYS A 340 10.06 -33.43 -2.50
CA LYS A 340 10.32 -34.70 -3.20
C LYS A 340 11.81 -34.86 -3.47
N GLY A 341 12.48 -33.84 -4.00
CA GLY A 341 13.93 -33.89 -4.21
C GLY A 341 14.71 -34.11 -2.91
N ALA A 342 14.26 -33.52 -1.80
CA ALA A 342 14.88 -33.79 -0.50
C ALA A 342 14.63 -35.23 -0.01
N SER A 343 13.44 -35.77 -0.24
CA SER A 343 13.08 -37.15 0.08
C SER A 343 13.90 -38.15 -0.73
N ASP A 344 13.94 -37.97 -2.04
CA ASP A 344 14.68 -38.82 -2.99
C ASP A 344 16.18 -38.71 -2.80
N GLY A 345 16.67 -37.62 -2.21
CA GLY A 345 18.07 -37.49 -1.80
C GLY A 345 18.44 -38.21 -0.51
N GLY A 346 17.50 -38.92 0.13
CA GLY A 346 17.74 -39.77 1.31
C GLY A 346 17.34 -39.15 2.67
N ILE A 347 16.73 -37.96 2.69
CA ILE A 347 16.18 -37.40 3.94
C ILE A 347 14.79 -37.97 4.18
N PHE A 348 14.53 -38.46 5.39
CA PHE A 348 13.19 -38.85 5.78
C PHE A 348 12.31 -37.62 6.05
N VAL A 349 11.49 -37.24 5.07
CA VAL A 349 10.47 -36.19 5.20
C VAL A 349 9.08 -36.84 5.19
N PRO A 350 8.33 -36.85 6.30
CA PRO A 350 6.99 -37.44 6.31
C PRO A 350 6.02 -36.68 5.40
N HIS A 351 5.43 -37.35 4.40
CA HIS A 351 4.52 -36.73 3.43
C HIS A 351 3.50 -37.73 2.83
N SER A 352 2.60 -37.26 1.98
CA SER A 352 1.61 -38.07 1.25
C SER A 352 1.57 -37.67 -0.22
N GLY A 353 1.07 -38.55 -1.09
CA GLY A 353 1.03 -38.32 -2.55
C GLY A 353 0.10 -37.20 -3.02
N ASN A 354 -0.93 -36.91 -2.23
CA ASN A 354 -2.04 -36.01 -2.57
C ASN A 354 -1.72 -34.55 -2.96
N ARG A 355 -0.46 -34.11 -2.82
CA ARG A 355 -0.03 -32.74 -3.15
C ARG A 355 0.92 -32.66 -4.34
N PHE A 356 1.31 -33.78 -4.92
CA PHE A 356 2.14 -33.80 -6.12
C PHE A 356 1.33 -33.53 -7.39
N PRO A 357 1.96 -33.00 -8.45
CA PRO A 357 1.42 -33.12 -9.81
C PRO A 357 1.03 -34.58 -10.08
N GLY A 358 -0.10 -34.80 -10.77
CA GLY A 358 -0.59 -36.16 -11.07
C GLY A 358 -1.54 -36.75 -10.04
N PHE A 359 -1.81 -36.08 -8.91
CA PHE A 359 -2.84 -36.55 -8.00
C PHE A 359 -4.25 -36.19 -8.48
N ASP A 360 -5.06 -37.22 -8.73
CA ASP A 360 -6.48 -37.08 -9.03
C ASP A 360 -7.31 -37.12 -7.73
N ILE A 361 -8.18 -36.11 -7.57
CA ILE A 361 -9.03 -35.94 -6.38
C ILE A 361 -10.19 -36.95 -6.37
N GLU A 362 -10.69 -37.34 -7.55
CA GLU A 362 -11.87 -38.20 -7.69
C GLU A 362 -11.50 -39.66 -7.42
N THR A 363 -10.47 -40.14 -8.11
CA THR A 363 -9.99 -41.53 -7.98
C THR A 363 -9.04 -41.72 -6.80
N LYS A 364 -8.47 -40.63 -6.25
CA LYS A 364 -7.47 -40.63 -5.17
C LYS A 364 -6.20 -41.39 -5.53
N THR A 365 -5.88 -41.52 -6.81
CA THR A 365 -4.65 -42.14 -7.32
C THR A 365 -3.62 -41.08 -7.70
N ASN A 366 -2.35 -41.49 -7.80
CA ASN A 366 -1.29 -40.66 -8.35
C ASN A 366 -0.89 -41.20 -9.72
N ASP A 367 -0.68 -40.29 -10.65
CA ASP A 367 -0.01 -40.54 -11.92
C ASP A 367 1.50 -40.31 -11.72
N ASP A 368 2.25 -41.41 -11.57
CA ASP A 368 3.68 -41.39 -11.34
C ASP A 368 4.45 -40.92 -12.59
N GLU A 369 3.93 -41.18 -13.79
CA GLU A 369 4.53 -40.73 -15.05
C GLU A 369 4.43 -39.20 -15.18
N LEU A 370 3.28 -38.62 -14.86
CA LEU A 370 3.15 -37.16 -14.84
C LEU A 370 4.07 -36.53 -13.79
N LEU A 371 4.25 -37.17 -12.62
CA LEU A 371 5.18 -36.68 -11.61
C LEU A 371 6.63 -36.73 -12.11
N ARG A 372 7.03 -37.80 -12.80
CA ARG A 372 8.34 -37.92 -13.47
C ARG A 372 8.54 -36.78 -14.47
N ASN A 373 7.53 -36.49 -15.30
CA ASN A 373 7.58 -35.41 -16.29
C ASN A 373 7.77 -34.02 -15.65
N TYR A 374 7.26 -33.82 -14.42
CA TYR A 374 7.53 -32.60 -13.66
C TYR A 374 8.94 -32.55 -13.05
N ILE A 375 9.49 -33.70 -12.63
CA ILE A 375 10.85 -33.82 -12.09
C ILE A 375 11.90 -33.42 -13.14
N TYR A 376 11.77 -33.93 -14.37
CA TYR A 376 12.72 -33.65 -15.45
C TYR A 376 12.36 -32.43 -16.31
N GLY A 377 11.24 -31.77 -16.02
CA GLY A 377 10.87 -30.54 -16.73
C GLY A 377 10.29 -30.77 -18.14
N VAL A 378 9.80 -31.98 -18.44
CA VAL A 378 9.16 -32.33 -19.73
C VAL A 378 7.98 -31.40 -20.03
N HIS A 379 7.15 -31.07 -19.03
CA HIS A 379 6.08 -30.06 -19.17
C HIS A 379 6.57 -28.66 -19.63
N VAL A 380 7.85 -28.32 -19.36
CA VAL A 380 8.45 -27.08 -19.87
C VAL A 380 8.90 -27.27 -21.32
N ALA A 381 9.44 -28.44 -21.67
CA ALA A 381 9.80 -28.79 -23.04
C ALA A 381 8.58 -28.82 -23.96
N GLU A 382 7.49 -29.47 -23.54
CA GLU A 382 6.20 -29.47 -24.27
C GLU A 382 5.68 -28.05 -24.51
N TYR A 383 5.81 -27.16 -23.51
CA TYR A 383 5.41 -25.76 -23.66
C TYR A 383 6.37 -24.95 -24.56
N MET A 384 7.64 -25.35 -24.65
CA MET A 384 8.58 -24.77 -25.61
C MET A 384 8.18 -25.13 -27.04
N GLU A 385 7.91 -26.41 -27.30
CA GLU A 385 7.48 -26.92 -28.62
C GLU A 385 6.17 -26.27 -29.07
N TYR A 386 5.17 -26.25 -28.18
CA TYR A 386 3.89 -25.59 -28.47
C TYR A 386 4.06 -24.12 -28.85
N LEU A 387 4.90 -23.36 -28.13
CA LEU A 387 5.12 -21.94 -28.46
C LEU A 387 5.96 -21.75 -29.72
N GLU A 388 6.86 -22.68 -30.03
CA GLU A 388 7.66 -22.62 -31.26
C GLU A 388 6.78 -22.78 -32.51
N GLU A 389 5.75 -23.64 -32.43
CA GLU A 389 4.77 -23.84 -33.51
C GLU A 389 3.73 -22.71 -33.61
N GLU A 390 3.20 -22.24 -32.47
CA GLU A 390 2.04 -21.33 -32.45
C GLU A 390 2.41 -19.83 -32.40
N ASP A 391 3.48 -19.46 -31.69
CA ASP A 391 3.84 -18.05 -31.43
C ASP A 391 5.35 -17.88 -31.18
N GLU A 392 6.10 -17.80 -32.28
CA GLU A 392 7.56 -17.68 -32.27
C GLU A 392 8.05 -16.41 -31.55
N GLU A 393 7.29 -15.30 -31.58
CA GLU A 393 7.66 -14.07 -30.88
C GLU A 393 7.61 -14.27 -29.36
N ARG A 394 6.53 -14.89 -28.88
CA ARG A 394 6.36 -15.22 -27.46
C ARG A 394 7.37 -16.27 -27.00
N TYR A 395 7.68 -17.25 -27.84
CA TYR A 395 8.75 -18.23 -27.60
C TYR A 395 10.08 -17.53 -27.33
N LYS A 396 10.52 -16.67 -28.27
CA LYS A 396 11.78 -15.90 -28.15
C LYS A 396 11.81 -15.04 -26.89
N LYS A 397 10.69 -14.44 -26.51
CA LYS A 397 10.58 -13.58 -25.31
C LYS A 397 10.60 -14.37 -24.01
N GLN A 398 9.82 -15.44 -23.90
CA GLN A 398 9.66 -16.24 -22.69
C GLN A 398 10.92 -17.07 -22.39
N PHE A 399 11.50 -17.66 -23.44
CA PHE A 399 12.64 -18.59 -23.35
C PHE A 399 13.98 -17.97 -23.78
N ALA A 400 14.09 -16.64 -23.82
CA ALA A 400 15.31 -15.92 -24.20
C ALA A 400 16.60 -16.42 -23.51
N THR A 401 16.51 -16.84 -22.25
CA THR A 401 17.67 -17.37 -21.49
C THR A 401 18.02 -18.80 -21.91
N PHE A 402 17.04 -19.62 -22.31
CA PHE A 402 17.26 -20.96 -22.82
C PHE A 402 17.95 -20.89 -24.18
N LEU A 403 17.42 -20.05 -25.08
CA LEU A 403 18.00 -19.77 -26.40
C LEU A 403 19.44 -19.27 -26.30
N LYS A 404 19.70 -18.32 -25.40
CA LYS A 404 21.06 -17.79 -25.15
C LYS A 404 22.06 -18.87 -24.72
N ASN A 405 21.60 -19.91 -24.03
CA ASN A 405 22.44 -20.99 -23.52
C ASN A 405 22.39 -22.25 -24.41
N GLY A 406 21.70 -22.20 -25.56
CA GLY A 406 21.58 -23.34 -26.48
C GLY A 406 20.73 -24.50 -25.95
N ILE A 407 19.77 -24.22 -25.06
CA ILE A 407 18.86 -25.22 -24.48
C ILE A 407 17.58 -25.25 -25.33
N THR A 408 17.40 -26.34 -26.07
CA THR A 408 16.22 -26.68 -26.89
C THR A 408 15.28 -27.61 -26.11
N SER A 409 14.04 -27.86 -26.59
CA SER A 409 13.04 -28.66 -25.87
C SER A 409 13.51 -30.08 -25.57
N ASP A 410 14.09 -30.75 -26.57
CA ASP A 410 14.71 -32.08 -26.53
C ASP A 410 15.80 -32.20 -25.44
N LYS A 411 16.51 -31.11 -25.13
CA LYS A 411 17.63 -31.12 -24.18
C LYS A 411 17.23 -30.83 -22.73
N VAL A 412 15.97 -30.47 -22.46
CA VAL A 412 15.56 -30.08 -21.12
C VAL A 412 15.65 -31.26 -20.16
N GLU A 413 15.20 -32.44 -20.57
CA GLU A 413 15.24 -33.66 -19.77
C GLU A 413 16.67 -34.08 -19.45
N ASP A 414 17.53 -34.18 -20.46
CA ASP A 414 18.96 -34.50 -20.32
C ASP A 414 19.67 -33.53 -19.37
N MET A 415 19.40 -32.23 -19.50
CA MET A 415 19.99 -31.21 -18.63
C MET A 415 19.69 -31.48 -17.14
N TYR A 416 18.46 -31.90 -16.79
CA TYR A 416 18.12 -32.22 -15.40
C TYR A 416 18.66 -33.57 -14.97
N THR A 417 18.71 -34.56 -15.85
CA THR A 417 19.36 -35.87 -15.59
C THR A 417 20.83 -35.69 -15.23
N GLU A 418 21.60 -35.00 -16.08
CA GLU A 418 23.00 -34.67 -15.83
C GLU A 418 23.18 -33.84 -14.54
N ALA A 419 22.25 -32.92 -14.27
CA ALA A 419 22.30 -32.13 -13.05
C ALA A 419 22.10 -32.98 -11.78
N HIS A 420 21.18 -33.95 -11.81
CA HIS A 420 20.95 -34.85 -10.69
C HIS A 420 22.19 -35.72 -10.40
N GLU A 421 22.85 -36.23 -11.44
CA GLU A 421 24.12 -36.96 -11.33
C GLU A 421 25.24 -36.08 -10.77
N ALA A 422 25.42 -34.89 -11.33
CA ALA A 422 26.45 -33.94 -10.89
C ALA A 422 26.26 -33.51 -9.43
N ILE A 423 25.01 -33.33 -8.99
CA ILE A 423 24.67 -33.02 -7.59
C ILE A 423 25.03 -34.19 -6.66
N ARG A 424 24.78 -35.44 -7.07
CA ARG A 424 25.14 -36.62 -6.27
C ARG A 424 26.66 -36.80 -6.18
N ALA A 425 27.38 -36.52 -7.27
CA ALA A 425 28.83 -36.60 -7.33
C ALA A 425 29.52 -35.57 -6.42
N ASP A 426 29.08 -34.30 -6.43
CA ASP A 426 29.69 -33.23 -5.63
C ASP A 426 28.66 -32.27 -5.02
N PRO A 427 28.04 -32.61 -3.87
CA PRO A 427 27.05 -31.74 -3.23
C PRO A 427 27.65 -30.56 -2.45
N SER A 428 28.98 -30.38 -2.47
CA SER A 428 29.69 -29.42 -1.64
C SER A 428 29.32 -27.96 -1.98
N ALA A 429 29.21 -27.11 -0.96
CA ALA A 429 29.02 -25.68 -1.17
C ALA A 429 30.36 -25.04 -1.52
N LYS A 430 30.47 -24.40 -2.70
CA LYS A 430 31.63 -23.59 -3.08
C LYS A 430 31.34 -22.11 -2.81
N PRO A 431 31.88 -21.53 -1.71
CA PRO A 431 31.67 -20.11 -1.43
C PRO A 431 32.35 -19.25 -2.50
N THR A 432 31.68 -18.15 -2.89
CA THR A 432 32.29 -17.18 -3.80
C THR A 432 33.46 -16.47 -3.13
N ALA A 433 34.59 -16.38 -3.82
CA ALA A 433 35.74 -15.63 -3.34
C ALA A 433 35.35 -14.15 -3.17
N LYS A 434 35.33 -13.67 -1.93
CA LYS A 434 35.05 -12.27 -1.63
C LYS A 434 36.24 -11.42 -2.08
N LYS A 435 36.19 -10.86 -3.29
CA LYS A 435 37.10 -9.76 -3.66
C LYS A 435 36.82 -8.60 -2.69
N GLY A 436 37.82 -8.21 -1.90
CA GLY A 436 37.74 -7.04 -1.03
C GLY A 436 37.53 -5.79 -1.87
N LYS A 437 36.28 -5.42 -2.16
CA LYS A 437 35.98 -4.11 -2.74
C LYS A 437 36.22 -3.08 -1.66
N GLU A 438 36.93 -2.00 -2.00
CA GLU A 438 36.84 -0.75 -1.25
C GLU A 438 35.36 -0.37 -1.14
N VAL A 439 34.77 -0.61 0.02
CA VAL A 439 33.40 -0.20 0.29
C VAL A 439 33.45 1.30 0.46
N LYS A 440 33.19 2.07 -0.62
CA LYS A 440 32.84 3.48 -0.47
C LYS A 440 31.67 3.50 0.51
N PRO A 441 31.81 4.10 1.72
CA PRO A 441 30.78 4.02 2.72
C PRO A 441 29.52 4.63 2.13
N TYR A 442 28.48 3.79 1.97
CA TYR A 442 27.16 4.27 1.58
C TYR A 442 26.73 5.25 2.66
N ARG A 443 26.80 6.54 2.36
CA ARG A 443 26.46 7.63 3.28
C ARG A 443 24.95 7.61 3.49
N ARG A 444 24.46 6.75 4.39
CA ARG A 444 23.13 6.94 4.97
C ARG A 444 23.09 8.35 5.54
N ALA A 445 22.03 9.09 5.23
CA ALA A 445 21.79 10.36 5.89
C ALA A 445 21.89 10.13 7.40
N GLN A 446 22.88 10.77 8.04
CA GLN A 446 23.04 10.66 9.48
C GLN A 446 21.79 11.24 10.12
N ARG A 447 21.28 10.55 11.15
CA ARG A 447 20.16 11.08 11.91
C ARG A 447 20.59 12.42 12.49
N LEU A 448 19.80 13.47 12.23
CA LEU A 448 20.05 14.79 12.78
C LEU A 448 20.13 14.69 14.30
N ASN A 449 21.19 15.24 14.87
CA ASN A 449 21.29 15.36 16.31
C ASN A 449 20.23 16.35 16.84
N LYS A 450 20.08 16.42 18.16
CA LYS A 450 19.10 17.31 18.80
C LYS A 450 19.33 18.78 18.39
N LYS A 451 20.58 19.28 18.49
CA LYS A 451 20.95 20.66 18.14
C LYS A 451 20.59 21.02 16.69
N GLN A 452 20.85 20.13 15.74
CA GLN A 452 20.50 20.33 14.34
C GLN A 452 18.98 20.37 14.12
N ARG A 453 18.22 19.55 14.83
CA ARG A 453 16.74 19.59 14.77
C ARG A 453 16.18 20.87 15.38
N ASP A 454 16.69 21.27 16.55
CA ASP A 454 16.26 22.48 17.24
C ASP A 454 16.58 23.73 16.40
N ASN A 455 17.80 23.82 15.84
CA ASN A 455 18.17 24.88 14.92
C ASN A 455 17.28 24.92 13.68
N LYS A 456 16.92 23.75 13.12
CA LYS A 456 16.02 23.67 11.96
C LYS A 456 14.61 24.17 12.29
N VAL A 457 14.13 23.95 13.51
CA VAL A 457 12.86 24.51 13.98
C VAL A 457 12.96 26.03 14.14
N ALA A 458 14.03 26.53 14.77
CA ALA A 458 14.25 27.95 14.95
C ALA A 458 14.36 28.71 13.61
N GLN A 459 15.15 28.17 12.67
CA GLN A 459 15.27 28.73 11.31
C GLN A 459 13.94 28.77 10.57
N LYS A 460 13.10 27.72 10.71
CA LYS A 460 11.76 27.71 10.11
C LYS A 460 10.84 28.77 10.69
N LYS A 461 10.87 28.99 12.01
CA LYS A 461 10.10 30.06 12.67
C LYS A 461 10.55 31.43 12.18
N ALA A 462 11.85 31.71 12.25
CA ALA A 462 12.41 32.99 11.81
C ALA A 462 12.14 33.27 10.32
N ALA A 463 12.22 32.26 9.45
CA ALA A 463 11.87 32.41 8.04
C ALA A 463 10.39 32.73 7.84
N PHE A 464 9.49 32.09 8.61
CA PHE A 464 8.06 32.38 8.57
C PHE A 464 7.77 33.81 9.06
N ASP A 465 8.33 34.19 10.21
CA ASP A 465 8.14 35.53 10.78
C ASP A 465 8.64 36.62 9.83
N LYS A 466 9.79 36.40 9.16
CA LYS A 466 10.30 37.30 8.12
C LYS A 466 9.34 37.38 6.93
N GLN A 467 8.80 36.25 6.48
CA GLN A 467 7.87 36.21 5.36
C GLN A 467 6.57 36.97 5.64
N MET A 468 6.11 36.95 6.90
CA MET A 468 4.95 37.74 7.34
C MET A 468 5.28 39.23 7.40
N ALA A 469 6.47 39.60 7.90
CA ALA A 469 6.91 41.00 7.94
C ALA A 469 7.15 41.60 6.55
N ASP A 470 7.61 40.81 5.59
CA ASP A 470 7.79 41.25 4.19
C ASP A 470 6.44 41.38 3.43
N GLN A 471 5.32 40.96 4.03
CA GLN A 471 3.95 41.05 3.47
C GLN A 471 3.11 42.19 4.08
N GLU A 472 3.59 42.81 5.14
CA GLU A 472 3.08 44.06 5.74
C GLU A 472 3.74 45.28 5.07
#